data_AF-A0A520AZE1-F1
#
_entry.id   AF-A0A520AZE1-F1
#
_cell.length_a   1.000
_cell.length_b   1.000
_cell.length_c   1.000
_cell.angle_alpha   90.00
_cell.angle_beta   90.00
_cell.angle_gamma   90.00
#
_symmetry.space_group_name_H-M   'P 1'
#
loop_
_entity.id
_entity.type
_entity.pdbx_description
1 polymer ?
#
loop_
_entity_poly.entity_id
_entity_poly.type
_entity_poly.pdbx_seq_one_letter_code
_entity_poly.pdbx_strand_id
1 'polypeptide(L)' 'PVFDFSKNEFFEKLYAYGEKISKMPEFKQARGVKHFIYVNRTNFGLYTILHELKAVVKTDTFKPAIEKS' A
#
# COMPACT_ATOMS: atom_id res chain seq x y z
N PRO A 1 4.05 14.72 8.25
CA PRO A 1 4.40 13.60 9.13
C PRO A 1 5.52 12.78 8.51
N VAL A 2 6.24 11.99 9.30
CA VAL A 2 7.27 11.08 8.78
C VAL A 2 6.76 9.65 8.92
N PHE A 3 6.92 8.87 7.86
CA PHE A 3 6.69 7.43 7.89
C PHE A 3 8.01 6.69 7.73
N ASP A 4 8.24 5.72 8.60
CA ASP A 4 9.44 4.89 8.62
C ASP A 4 9.11 3.49 8.09
N PHE A 5 9.56 3.21 6.86
CA PHE A 5 9.35 1.93 6.21
C PHE A 5 10.25 0.83 6.74
N SER A 6 11.23 1.10 7.61
CA SER A 6 12.08 0.05 8.20
C SER A 6 11.35 -0.81 9.25
N LYS A 7 10.16 -0.38 9.70
CA LYS A 7 9.40 -1.06 10.76
C LYS A 7 8.69 -2.31 10.25
N ASN A 8 9.12 -3.47 10.75
CA ASN A 8 8.55 -4.78 10.40
C ASN A 8 7.05 -4.89 10.69
N GLU A 9 6.57 -4.28 11.77
CA GLU A 9 5.16 -4.35 12.20
C GLU A 9 4.16 -3.91 11.13
N PHE A 10 4.54 -2.93 10.29
CA PHE A 10 3.70 -2.48 9.19
C PHE A 10 3.58 -3.57 8.12
N PHE A 11 4.70 -4.20 7.78
CA PHE A 11 4.74 -5.25 6.76
C PHE A 11 4.06 -6.53 7.23
N GLU A 12 4.23 -6.92 8.49
CA GLU A 12 3.50 -8.06 9.08
C GLU A 12 1.98 -7.87 8.96
N LYS A 13 1.47 -6.67 9.29
CA LYS A 13 0.06 -6.34 9.14
C LYS A 13 -0.38 -6.31 7.67
N LEU A 14 0.46 -5.79 6.78
CA LEU A 14 0.20 -5.75 5.34
C LEU A 14 0.10 -7.16 4.74
N TYR A 15 1.01 -8.07 5.12
CA TYR A 15 0.99 -9.48 4.72
C TYR A 15 -0.24 -10.20 5.25
N ALA A 16 -0.54 -10.05 6.55
CA ALA A 16 -1.72 -10.66 7.17
C ALA A 16 -3.02 -10.20 6.50
N TYR A 17 -3.10 -8.91 6.13
CA TYR A 17 -4.22 -8.37 5.39
C TYR A 17 -4.33 -8.97 3.98
N GLY A 18 -3.21 -9.05 3.24
CA GLY A 18 -3.17 -9.67 1.91
C GLY A 18 -3.60 -11.14 1.93
N GLU A 19 -3.13 -11.91 2.91
CA GLU A 19 -3.57 -13.29 3.13
C GLU A 19 -5.07 -13.39 3.39
N LYS A 20 -5.61 -12.55 4.29
CA LYS A 20 -7.04 -12.53 4.62
C LYS A 20 -7.90 -12.28 3.38
N ILE A 21 -7.52 -11.29 2.57
CA ILE A 21 -8.23 -10.94 1.33
C ILE A 21 -8.19 -12.09 0.32
N SER A 22 -7.03 -12.76 0.15
CA SER A 22 -6.91 -13.89 -0.78
C SER A 22 -7.81 -15.09 -0.44
N LYS A 23 -8.14 -15.24 0.85
CA LYS A 23 -8.96 -16.34 1.37
C LYS A 23 -10.46 -16.04 1.29
N MET A 24 -10.86 -14.78 1.11
CA MET A 24 -12.27 -14.36 1.06
C MET A 24 -12.92 -14.70 -0.30
N PRO A 25 -14.05 -15.44 -0.34
CA PRO A 25 -14.70 -15.89 -1.58
C PRO A 25 -15.19 -14.75 -2.49
N GLU A 26 -15.65 -13.65 -1.88
CA GLU A 26 -16.15 -12.44 -2.54
C GLU A 26 -15.08 -11.73 -3.40
N PHE A 27 -13.80 -11.94 -3.10
CA PHE A 27 -12.68 -11.40 -3.86
C PHE A 27 -12.23 -12.31 -5.02
N LYS A 28 -12.79 -13.52 -5.15
CA LYS A 28 -12.41 -14.48 -6.21
C LYS A 28 -13.12 -14.25 -7.55
N GLN A 29 -14.24 -13.51 -7.59
CA GLN A 29 -15.08 -13.41 -8.80
C GLN A 29 -15.40 -11.99 -9.31
N ALA A 30 -15.19 -10.93 -8.52
CA ALA A 30 -15.68 -9.61 -8.91
C ALA A 30 -14.69 -8.84 -9.81
N ARG A 31 -15.08 -8.61 -11.08
CA ARG A 31 -14.28 -7.91 -12.10
C ARG A 31 -13.93 -6.45 -11.73
N GLY A 32 -14.68 -5.78 -10.86
CA GLY A 32 -14.35 -4.43 -10.34
C GLY A 32 -13.26 -4.45 -9.25
N VAL A 33 -13.10 -5.56 -8.54
CA VAL A 33 -12.17 -5.74 -7.42
C VAL A 33 -10.75 -6.02 -7.92
N LYS A 34 -10.60 -6.41 -9.19
CA LYS A 34 -9.31 -6.58 -9.86
C LYS A 34 -8.48 -5.30 -9.77
N HIS A 35 -9.06 -4.12 -10.03
CA HIS A 35 -8.34 -2.84 -9.87
C HIS A 35 -7.86 -2.60 -8.44
N PHE A 36 -8.64 -3.03 -7.45
CA PHE A 36 -8.27 -2.95 -6.03
C PHE A 36 -7.11 -3.91 -5.68
N ILE A 37 -7.13 -5.14 -6.21
CA ILE A 37 -6.02 -6.11 -6.07
C ILE A 37 -4.76 -5.59 -6.79
N TYR A 38 -4.88 -4.94 -7.95
CA TYR A 38 -3.74 -4.38 -8.69
C TYR A 38 -3.14 -3.13 -8.05
N VAL A 39 -3.97 -2.20 -7.56
CA VAL A 39 -3.49 -1.07 -6.74
C VAL A 39 -2.76 -1.59 -5.50
N ASN A 40 -3.30 -2.64 -4.86
CA ASN A 40 -2.62 -3.30 -3.75
C ASN A 40 -1.29 -3.97 -4.18
N ARG A 41 -1.19 -4.57 -5.37
CA ARG A 41 0.07 -5.24 -5.81
C ARG A 41 1.17 -4.25 -6.19
N THR A 42 0.84 -3.17 -6.89
CA THR A 42 1.83 -2.12 -7.23
C THR A 42 2.29 -1.39 -5.97
N ASN A 43 1.35 -1.01 -5.09
CA ASN A 43 1.70 -0.39 -3.81
C ASN A 43 2.51 -1.34 -2.93
N PHE A 44 2.17 -2.64 -2.93
CA PHE A 44 2.93 -3.66 -2.21
C PHE A 44 4.38 -3.72 -2.71
N GLY A 45 4.61 -3.81 -4.03
CA GLY A 45 5.96 -3.81 -4.58
C GLY A 45 6.76 -2.55 -4.23
N LEU A 46 6.12 -1.37 -4.32
CA LEU A 46 6.73 -0.12 -3.87
C LEU A 46 7.08 -0.15 -2.37
N TYR A 47 6.16 -0.59 -1.52
CA TYR A 47 6.39 -0.67 -0.08
C TYR A 47 7.51 -1.66 0.26
N THR A 48 7.58 -2.81 -0.42
CA THR A 48 8.69 -3.76 -0.27
C THR A 48 10.03 -3.11 -0.60
N ILE A 49 10.14 -2.41 -1.73
CA ILE A 49 11.38 -1.70 -2.10
C ILE A 49 11.75 -0.66 -1.04
N LEU A 50 10.79 0.12 -0.55
CA LEU A 50 11.02 1.12 0.50
C LEU A 50 11.44 0.48 1.84
N HIS A 51 10.94 -0.72 2.15
CA HIS A 51 11.32 -1.49 3.33
C HIS A 51 12.77 -1.97 3.26
N GLU A 52 13.14 -2.59 2.14
CA GLU A 52 14.50 -3.08 1.89
C GLU A 52 15.53 -1.94 1.96
N LEU A 53 15.14 -0.76 1.45
CA LEU A 53 15.95 0.46 1.53
C LEU A 53 15.93 1.13 2.91
N LYS A 54 15.13 0.64 3.87
CA LYS A 54 14.91 1.25 5.19
C LYS A 54 14.54 2.73 5.09
N ALA A 55 13.69 3.07 4.11
CA ALA A 55 13.39 4.44 3.76
C ALA A 55 12.56 5.15 4.86
N VAL A 56 12.92 6.40 5.14
CA VAL A 56 12.16 7.30 6.02
C VAL A 56 11.62 8.45 5.17
N VAL A 57 10.30 8.49 4.98
CA VAL A 57 9.64 9.36 3.98
C VAL A 57 8.79 10.42 4.68
N LYS A 58 8.93 11.69 4.27
CA LYS A 58 8.05 12.79 4.68
C LYS A 58 6.76 12.78 3.86
N THR A 59 5.64 12.44 4.48
CA THR A 59 4.34 12.22 3.83
C THR A 59 3.45 13.47 3.76
N ASP A 60 3.86 14.60 4.34
CA ASP A 60 3.18 15.90 4.26
C ASP A 60 3.67 16.80 3.13
N THR A 61 4.61 16.32 2.32
CA THR A 61 5.26 17.15 1.30
C THR A 61 4.41 17.35 0.05
N PHE A 62 3.36 16.55 -0.14
CA PHE A 62 2.42 16.71 -1.24
C PHE A 62 1.57 17.97 -1.06
N LYS A 63 1.68 18.90 -2.02
CA LYS A 63 0.78 20.05 -2.17
C LYS A 63 -0.05 19.85 -3.44
N PRO A 64 -1.37 19.65 -3.35
CA PRO A 64 -2.20 19.52 -4.54
C PRO A 64 -2.17 20.83 -5.35
N ALA A 65 -1.84 20.74 -6.63
CA ALA A 65 -1.81 21.86 -7.57
C ALA A 65 -3.22 22.28 -8.03
N ILE A 66 -4.20 22.30 -7.12
CA ILE A 66 -5.50 22.91 -7.43
C ILE A 66 -5.37 24.39 -7.09
N GLU A 67 -4.75 25.14 -8.00
CA GLU A 67 -4.88 26.58 -8.04
C GLU A 67 -6.35 26.91 -8.29
N LYS A 68 -6.92 27.73 -7.40
CA LYS A 68 -8.27 28.25 -7.50
C LYS A 68 -8.44 28.94 -8.85
N SER A 69 -9.41 28.50 -9.63
CA SER A 69 -10.08 29.30 -10.66
C SER A 69 -11.51 29.53 -10.20
#